data_AF-A0A956A3I4-F1
#
_entry.id   AF-A0A956A3I4-F1
#
_cell.length_a   1.000
_cell.length_b   1.000
_cell.length_c   1.000
_cell.angle_alpha   90.00
_cell.angle_beta   90.00
_cell.angle_gamma   90.00
#
_symmetry.space_group_name_H-M   'P 1'
#
loop_
_entity.id
_entity.type
_entity.pdbx_description
1 polymer ?
#
loop_
_entity_poly.entity_id
_entity_poly.type
_entity_poly.pdbx_seq_one_letter_code
_entity_poly.pdbx_strand_id
1 'polypeptide(L)'
;MMIIEGIDIEGFGQYERFSLSGLRPGLVVVHGPNESGKSTLRRFVQWAVFGPRRGERAQLQNRHGHLAGALRVRDARGAAILSRAQDVELRLAGGGVLSGDDEVRGRLLAGLERELYDAVFTFDLFDLQRIEELRGDRVQHLLAIGALFGSGRNPVDILRELKREGEGIWRKRAQDVRVRVADQAVKRARAALAKAREEAVGYTLLDERVAALTASIDAARRERDRLDDARRDARRVAKSVPAWQTWRALTADLAETVGDLTPLPLETRERVSRAQGEAEAARARACEAADDLASAREARAAVVVDEALLAQAAEI
;
A
#
# COMPACT_ATOMS: atom_id res chain seq x y z
N MET A 1 -32.07 17.91 -16.32
CA MET A 1 -33.12 18.84 -15.88
C MET A 1 -34.20 18.90 -16.97
N MET A 2 -35.47 18.83 -16.58
CA MET A 2 -36.63 18.89 -17.48
C MET A 2 -36.98 20.36 -17.79
N ILE A 3 -37.32 20.65 -19.03
CA ILE A 3 -37.70 21.98 -19.53
C ILE A 3 -39.07 21.87 -20.21
N ILE A 4 -39.95 22.83 -19.98
CA ILE A 4 -41.25 22.92 -20.68
C ILE A 4 -41.07 23.81 -21.90
N GLU A 5 -41.31 23.27 -23.10
CA GLU A 5 -41.20 23.97 -24.39
C GLU A 5 -42.55 24.47 -24.92
N GLY A 6 -43.64 23.87 -24.43
CA GLY A 6 -45.00 24.25 -24.81
C GLY A 6 -46.06 23.69 -23.87
N ILE A 7 -47.22 24.33 -23.89
CA ILE A 7 -48.39 24.05 -23.08
C ILE A 7 -49.60 24.06 -24.01
N ASP A 8 -50.34 22.96 -24.05
CA ASP A 8 -51.53 22.82 -24.88
C ASP A 8 -52.70 22.43 -23.95
N ILE A 9 -53.74 23.26 -23.88
CA ILE A 9 -54.88 23.10 -22.98
C ILE A 9 -56.14 22.94 -23.81
N GLU A 10 -56.76 21.77 -23.75
CA GLU A 10 -58.06 21.53 -24.38
C GLU A 10 -59.19 22.13 -23.51
N GLY A 11 -59.12 21.90 -22.20
CA GLY A 11 -60.02 22.50 -21.21
C GLY A 11 -59.47 22.42 -19.79
N PHE A 12 -59.32 23.57 -19.12
CA PHE A 12 -58.89 23.67 -17.73
C PHE A 12 -59.24 25.05 -17.14
N GLY A 13 -60.08 25.09 -16.11
CA GLY A 13 -60.54 26.34 -15.48
C GLY A 13 -61.13 27.31 -16.52
N GLN A 14 -60.49 28.48 -16.70
CA GLN A 14 -60.93 29.48 -17.70
C GLN A 14 -60.39 29.25 -19.12
N TYR A 15 -59.46 28.31 -19.31
CA TYR A 15 -58.84 28.06 -20.61
C TYR A 15 -59.63 27.03 -21.42
N GLU A 16 -59.83 27.33 -22.69
CA GLU A 16 -60.45 26.46 -23.69
C GLU A 16 -59.65 26.58 -24.99
N ARG A 17 -59.18 25.44 -25.52
CA ARG A 17 -58.38 25.38 -26.75
C ARG A 17 -57.23 26.41 -26.77
N PHE A 18 -56.50 26.49 -25.67
CA PHE A 18 -55.35 27.38 -25.51
C PHE A 18 -54.06 26.65 -25.86
N SER A 19 -53.17 27.30 -26.61
CA SER A 19 -51.85 26.76 -26.92
C SER A 19 -50.79 27.82 -26.74
N LEU A 20 -49.69 27.46 -26.08
CA LEU A 20 -48.49 28.25 -25.89
C LEU A 20 -47.31 27.41 -26.35
N SER A 21 -46.50 27.96 -27.24
CA SER A 21 -45.34 27.27 -27.80
C SER A 21 -44.13 28.19 -27.87
N GLY A 22 -42.94 27.60 -28.03
CA GLY A 22 -41.70 28.36 -28.16
C GLY A 22 -41.17 28.88 -26.82
N LEU A 23 -41.53 28.23 -25.71
CA LEU A 23 -40.93 28.51 -24.41
C LEU A 23 -39.45 28.11 -24.46
N ARG A 24 -38.56 29.08 -24.24
CA ARG A 24 -37.11 28.86 -24.26
C ARG A 24 -36.58 28.62 -22.85
N PRO A 25 -35.45 27.92 -22.71
CA PRO A 25 -34.76 27.82 -21.42
C PRO A 25 -34.43 29.20 -20.86
N GLY A 26 -34.61 29.37 -19.54
CA GLY A 26 -34.32 30.63 -18.83
C GLY A 26 -35.56 31.23 -18.16
N LEU A 27 -35.54 32.55 -17.95
CA LEU A 27 -36.63 33.28 -17.32
C LEU A 27 -37.76 33.52 -18.34
N VAL A 28 -38.93 32.94 -18.07
CA VAL A 28 -40.17 33.21 -18.81
C VAL A 28 -41.09 34.04 -17.93
N VAL A 29 -41.47 35.23 -18.39
CA VAL A 29 -42.41 36.11 -17.69
C VAL A 29 -43.77 36.07 -18.36
N VAL A 30 -44.79 35.59 -17.63
CA VAL A 30 -46.19 35.62 -18.07
C VAL A 30 -46.89 36.80 -17.40
N HIS A 31 -47.29 37.80 -18.18
CA HIS A 31 -47.92 39.03 -17.68
C HIS A 31 -49.32 39.25 -18.28
N GLY A 32 -50.14 40.04 -17.60
CA GLY A 32 -51.50 40.38 -18.03
C GLY A 32 -52.34 40.94 -16.88
N PRO A 33 -53.57 41.42 -17.15
CA PRO A 33 -54.49 41.92 -16.13
C PRO A 33 -54.81 40.90 -15.04
N ASN A 34 -55.31 41.35 -13.88
CA ASN A 34 -55.86 40.41 -12.90
C ASN A 34 -56.94 39.54 -13.54
N GLU A 35 -57.08 38.31 -13.06
CA GLU A 35 -58.04 37.32 -13.59
C GLU A 35 -57.80 36.86 -15.04
N SER A 36 -56.69 37.27 -15.67
CA SER A 36 -56.29 36.79 -17.00
C SER A 36 -55.87 35.31 -17.04
N GLY A 37 -55.96 34.58 -15.92
CA GLY A 37 -55.66 33.15 -15.86
C GLY A 37 -54.19 32.79 -15.60
N LYS A 38 -53.33 33.73 -15.18
CA LYS A 38 -51.91 33.44 -14.86
C LYS A 38 -51.76 32.36 -13.79
N SER A 39 -52.46 32.50 -12.67
CA SER A 39 -52.45 31.50 -11.58
C SER A 39 -53.06 30.17 -12.05
N THR A 40 -54.07 30.23 -12.91
CA THR A 40 -54.70 29.05 -13.54
C THR A 40 -53.70 28.29 -14.42
N LEU A 41 -52.83 28.98 -15.15
CA LEU A 41 -51.79 28.36 -15.98
C LEU A 41 -50.76 27.61 -15.13
N ARG A 42 -50.32 28.19 -14.00
CA ARG A 42 -49.47 27.48 -13.02
C ARG A 42 -50.16 26.22 -12.50
N ARG A 43 -51.43 26.34 -12.12
CA ARG A 43 -52.24 25.23 -11.62
C ARG A 43 -52.41 24.12 -12.66
N PHE A 44 -52.52 24.48 -13.96
CA PHE A 44 -52.52 23.52 -15.07
C PHE A 44 -51.22 22.73 -15.12
N VAL A 45 -50.06 23.39 -15.06
CA VAL A 45 -48.75 22.69 -15.08
C VAL A 45 -48.65 21.70 -13.91
N GLN A 46 -49.02 22.13 -12.70
CA GLN A 46 -49.05 21.25 -11.53
C GLN A 46 -50.01 20.07 -11.73
N TRP A 47 -51.21 20.32 -12.26
CA TRP A 47 -52.20 19.28 -12.51
C TRP A 47 -51.74 18.28 -13.59
N ALA A 48 -51.16 18.75 -14.69
CA ALA A 48 -50.66 17.91 -15.77
C ALA A 48 -49.58 16.93 -15.27
N VAL A 49 -48.72 17.39 -14.37
CA VAL A 49 -47.63 16.58 -13.79
C VAL A 49 -48.12 15.62 -12.71
N PHE A 50 -48.88 16.10 -11.73
CA PHE A 50 -49.17 15.34 -10.50
C PHE A 50 -50.63 14.87 -10.37
N GLY A 51 -51.49 15.21 -11.33
CA GLY A 51 -52.92 14.95 -11.25
C GLY A 51 -53.67 15.88 -10.27
N PRO A 52 -54.99 15.71 -10.15
CA PRO A 52 -55.82 16.51 -9.25
C PRO A 52 -55.60 16.10 -7.78
N ARG A 53 -55.67 17.07 -6.85
CA ARG A 53 -55.80 16.73 -5.43
C ARG A 53 -57.17 16.10 -5.17
N ARG A 54 -57.28 15.27 -4.12
CA ARG A 54 -58.56 14.70 -3.70
C ARG A 54 -59.58 15.82 -3.49
N GLY A 55 -60.72 15.75 -4.18
CA GLY A 55 -61.80 16.73 -4.08
C GLY A 55 -61.64 18.00 -4.93
N GLU A 56 -60.50 18.23 -5.60
CA GLU A 56 -60.30 19.45 -6.41
C GLU A 56 -60.79 19.31 -7.86
N ARG A 57 -61.07 18.09 -8.35
CA ARG A 57 -61.34 17.83 -9.78
C ARG A 57 -62.44 18.74 -10.37
N ALA A 58 -63.53 18.95 -9.63
CA ALA A 58 -64.64 19.80 -10.07
C ALA A 58 -64.25 21.28 -10.22
N GLN A 59 -63.27 21.76 -9.44
CA GLN A 59 -62.80 23.15 -9.49
C GLN A 59 -61.83 23.41 -10.65
N LEU A 60 -61.26 22.34 -11.23
CA LEU A 60 -60.30 22.42 -12.32
C LEU A 60 -60.97 22.28 -13.71
N GLN A 61 -62.20 21.77 -13.76
CA GLN A 61 -62.94 21.63 -15.00
C GLN A 61 -63.25 23.00 -15.60
N ASN A 62 -63.24 23.07 -16.93
CA ASN A 62 -63.77 24.24 -17.62
C ASN A 62 -65.31 24.28 -17.57
N ARG A 63 -65.90 25.31 -18.18
CA ARG A 63 -67.36 25.50 -18.23
C ARG A 63 -68.11 24.36 -18.91
N HIS A 64 -67.42 23.55 -19.70
CA HIS A 64 -67.94 22.39 -20.42
C HIS A 64 -67.63 21.05 -19.73
N GLY A 65 -67.06 21.07 -18.52
CA GLY A 65 -66.69 19.86 -17.77
C GLY A 65 -65.41 19.17 -18.28
N HIS A 66 -64.72 19.76 -19.27
CA HIS A 66 -63.49 19.21 -19.81
C HIS A 66 -62.32 19.48 -18.85
N LEU A 67 -61.43 18.49 -18.79
CA LEU A 67 -60.21 18.52 -18.01
C LEU A 67 -59.13 17.74 -18.76
N ALA A 68 -58.49 18.40 -19.71
CA ALA A 68 -57.53 17.77 -20.61
C ALA A 68 -56.49 18.77 -21.13
N GLY A 69 -55.28 18.27 -21.35
CA GLY A 69 -54.22 19.01 -22.01
C GLY A 69 -52.90 18.25 -22.05
N ALA A 70 -51.87 18.89 -22.59
CA ALA A 70 -50.55 18.35 -22.74
C ALA A 70 -49.45 19.37 -22.45
N LEU A 71 -48.32 18.87 -21.95
CA LEU A 71 -47.07 19.60 -21.84
C LEU A 71 -46.06 19.02 -22.82
N ARG A 72 -45.46 19.88 -23.64
CA ARG A 72 -44.29 19.53 -24.45
C ARG A 72 -43.05 19.81 -23.65
N VAL A 73 -42.26 18.76 -23.40
CA VAL A 73 -41.17 18.80 -22.43
C VAL A 73 -39.90 18.22 -23.03
N ARG A 74 -38.75 18.70 -22.59
CA ARG A 74 -37.44 18.19 -23.01
C ARG A 74 -36.56 17.95 -21.79
N ASP A 75 -35.87 16.82 -21.75
CA ASP A 75 -34.83 16.54 -20.78
C ASP A 75 -33.55 16.06 -21.48
N ALA A 76 -32.56 15.61 -20.70
CA ALA A 76 -31.29 15.10 -21.23
C ALA A 76 -31.44 13.83 -22.10
N ARG A 77 -32.58 13.13 -22.01
CA ARG A 77 -32.89 11.92 -22.76
C ARG A 77 -33.72 12.20 -24.02
N GLY A 78 -34.16 13.45 -24.22
CA GLY A 78 -34.85 13.91 -25.44
C GLY A 78 -36.16 14.63 -25.18
N ALA A 79 -36.90 14.86 -26.26
CA ALA A 79 -38.24 15.46 -26.21
C ALA A 79 -39.31 14.42 -25.85
N ALA A 80 -40.34 14.86 -25.14
CA ALA A 80 -41.49 14.06 -24.77
C ALA A 80 -42.76 14.92 -24.69
N ILE A 81 -43.92 14.28 -24.81
CA ILE A 81 -45.24 14.91 -24.65
C ILE A 81 -45.94 14.22 -23.49
N LEU A 82 -46.21 14.99 -22.44
CA LEU A 82 -46.99 14.56 -21.29
C LEU A 82 -48.44 14.98 -21.51
N SER A 83 -49.32 14.03 -21.79
CA SER A 83 -50.75 14.25 -21.96
C SER A 83 -51.48 13.80 -20.71
N ARG A 84 -52.46 14.58 -20.25
CA ARG A 84 -53.33 14.21 -19.15
C ARG A 84 -54.78 14.52 -19.48
N ALA A 85 -55.65 13.55 -19.18
CA ALA A 85 -57.10 13.72 -19.17
C ALA A 85 -57.69 12.95 -17.97
N GLN A 86 -58.33 11.79 -18.20
CA GLN A 86 -58.66 10.84 -17.13
C GLN A 86 -57.40 10.15 -16.60
N ASP A 87 -56.57 9.68 -17.52
CA ASP A 87 -55.27 9.07 -17.24
C ASP A 87 -54.12 9.99 -17.69
N VAL A 88 -52.91 9.63 -17.27
CA VAL A 88 -51.67 10.27 -17.70
C VAL A 88 -50.92 9.37 -18.66
N GLU A 89 -50.41 9.98 -19.73
CA GLU A 89 -49.60 9.31 -20.75
C GLU A 89 -48.39 10.18 -21.07
N LEU A 90 -47.22 9.54 -21.15
CA LEU A 90 -45.97 10.16 -21.59
C LEU A 90 -45.49 9.51 -22.88
N ARG A 91 -45.53 10.27 -23.98
CA ARG A 91 -44.98 9.86 -25.27
C ARG A 91 -43.57 10.37 -25.44
N LEU A 92 -42.63 9.46 -25.61
CA LEU A 92 -41.22 9.76 -25.85
C LEU A 92 -40.98 9.92 -27.35
N ALA A 93 -40.10 10.82 -27.77
CA ALA A 93 -39.76 11.00 -29.20
C ALA A 93 -39.23 9.72 -29.87
N GLY A 94 -38.67 8.77 -29.10
CA GLY A 94 -38.24 7.46 -29.58
C GLY A 94 -39.34 6.40 -29.73
N GLY A 95 -40.62 6.78 -29.59
CA GLY A 95 -41.77 5.88 -29.80
C GLY A 95 -42.27 5.13 -28.56
N GLY A 96 -41.58 5.22 -27.42
CA GLY A 96 -42.04 4.64 -26.16
C GLY A 96 -43.19 5.42 -25.54
N VAL A 97 -44.16 4.69 -24.98
CA VAL A 97 -45.29 5.25 -24.23
C VAL A 97 -45.25 4.71 -22.80
N LEU A 98 -45.34 5.60 -21.82
CA LEU A 98 -45.48 5.25 -20.40
C LEU A 98 -46.82 5.78 -19.88
N SER A 99 -47.46 5.01 -19.00
CA SER A 99 -48.76 5.34 -18.43
C SER A 99 -48.75 5.14 -16.93
N GLY A 100 -49.54 5.94 -16.21
CA GLY A 100 -49.63 5.89 -14.75
C GLY A 100 -48.71 6.90 -14.06
N ASP A 101 -49.21 7.47 -12.96
CA ASP A 101 -48.59 8.62 -12.30
C ASP A 101 -47.17 8.33 -11.79
N ASP A 102 -46.93 7.15 -11.24
CA ASP A 102 -45.63 6.79 -10.66
C ASP A 102 -44.56 6.55 -11.73
N GLU A 103 -44.89 5.85 -12.82
CA GLU A 103 -43.95 5.61 -13.92
C GLU A 103 -43.60 6.90 -14.64
N VAL A 104 -44.61 7.74 -14.94
CA VAL A 104 -44.41 9.03 -15.60
C VAL A 104 -43.58 9.98 -14.73
N ARG A 105 -43.86 10.09 -13.43
CA ARG A 105 -43.06 10.90 -12.51
C ARG A 105 -41.67 10.32 -12.29
N GLY A 106 -41.53 8.99 -12.19
CA GLY A 106 -40.24 8.32 -12.15
C GLY A 106 -39.38 8.67 -13.36
N ARG A 107 -40.00 8.70 -14.54
CA ARG A 107 -39.32 9.02 -15.80
C ARG A 107 -38.96 10.50 -15.96
N LEU A 108 -39.86 11.43 -15.64
CA LEU A 108 -39.66 12.87 -15.89
C LEU A 108 -39.02 13.62 -14.72
N LEU A 109 -39.35 13.23 -13.49
CA LEU A 109 -39.03 13.96 -12.26
C LEU A 109 -38.29 13.10 -11.23
N ALA A 110 -37.79 11.92 -11.62
CA ALA A 110 -37.11 10.99 -10.72
C ALA A 110 -37.94 10.64 -9.47
N GLY A 111 -39.27 10.58 -9.59
CA GLY A 111 -40.17 10.23 -8.50
C GLY A 111 -40.47 11.37 -7.52
N LEU A 112 -40.25 12.64 -7.91
CA LEU A 112 -40.59 13.80 -7.09
C LEU A 112 -42.05 13.77 -6.63
N GLU A 113 -42.27 13.94 -5.32
CA GLU A 113 -43.60 14.07 -4.73
C GLU A 113 -44.17 15.48 -4.92
N ARG A 114 -45.50 15.60 -4.97
CA ARG A 114 -46.19 16.87 -5.22
C ARG A 114 -45.90 17.89 -4.13
N GLU A 115 -45.93 17.45 -2.87
CA GLU A 115 -45.74 18.29 -1.68
C GLU A 115 -44.37 18.97 -1.73
N LEU A 116 -43.35 18.22 -2.15
CA LEU A 116 -42.00 18.72 -2.29
C LEU A 116 -41.86 19.65 -3.51
N TYR A 117 -42.53 19.32 -4.62
CA TYR A 117 -42.58 20.22 -5.78
C TYR A 117 -43.19 21.57 -5.43
N ASP A 118 -44.34 21.55 -4.75
CA ASP A 118 -45.06 22.74 -4.33
C ASP A 118 -44.22 23.56 -3.32
N ALA A 119 -43.41 22.91 -2.47
CA ALA A 119 -42.56 23.59 -1.48
C ALA A 119 -41.25 24.16 -2.01
N VAL A 120 -40.66 23.58 -3.07
CA VAL A 120 -39.30 23.94 -3.54
C VAL A 120 -39.31 24.64 -4.91
N PHE A 121 -40.20 24.23 -5.81
CA PHE A 121 -40.20 24.69 -7.20
C PHE A 121 -41.33 25.65 -7.53
N THR A 122 -42.23 25.90 -6.59
CA THR A 122 -43.32 26.86 -6.77
C THR A 122 -43.45 27.73 -5.54
N PHE A 123 -43.74 29.01 -5.74
CA PHE A 123 -44.03 29.93 -4.64
C PHE A 123 -45.19 30.82 -5.09
N ASP A 124 -46.26 30.87 -4.31
CA ASP A 124 -47.30 31.89 -4.47
C ASP A 124 -47.05 33.12 -3.57
N LEU A 125 -47.97 34.08 -3.62
CA LEU A 125 -47.87 35.30 -2.83
C LEU A 125 -47.96 35.03 -1.32
N PHE A 126 -48.75 34.03 -0.91
CA PHE A 126 -48.89 33.63 0.49
C PHE A 126 -47.64 32.87 0.97
N ASP A 127 -47.03 32.06 0.11
CA ASP A 127 -45.76 31.39 0.38
C ASP A 127 -44.64 32.42 0.62
N LEU A 128 -44.60 33.50 -0.18
CA LEU A 128 -43.65 34.61 0.00
C LEU A 128 -43.82 35.32 1.35
N GLN A 129 -45.06 35.54 1.79
CA GLN A 129 -45.33 36.13 3.12
C GLN A 129 -44.89 35.20 4.26
N ARG A 130 -44.99 33.88 4.07
CA ARG A 130 -44.58 32.88 5.07
C ARG A 130 -43.08 32.60 5.08
N ILE A 131 -42.37 32.92 3.99
CA ILE A 131 -40.90 32.80 3.92
C ILE A 131 -40.21 33.73 4.93
N GLU A 132 -40.79 34.88 5.24
CA GLU A 132 -40.26 35.78 6.29
C GLU A 132 -40.37 35.17 7.70
N GLU A 133 -41.40 34.34 7.95
CA GLU A 133 -41.56 33.58 9.20
C GLU A 133 -40.69 32.31 9.23
N LEU A 134 -40.35 31.76 8.06
CA LEU A 134 -39.46 30.60 7.89
C LEU A 134 -37.97 31.01 7.93
N ARG A 135 -37.56 31.80 8.93
CA ARG A 135 -36.13 31.95 9.25
C ARG A 135 -35.65 30.69 9.99
N GLY A 136 -34.83 29.88 9.33
CA GLY A 136 -34.11 28.75 9.93
C GLY A 136 -33.82 27.61 8.96
N ASP A 137 -32.92 26.72 9.38
CA ASP A 137 -32.33 25.57 8.69
C ASP A 137 -33.24 24.80 7.72
N ARG A 138 -34.57 24.83 7.89
CA ARG A 138 -35.53 24.15 7.01
C ARG A 138 -35.48 24.65 5.56
N VAL A 139 -35.33 25.95 5.32
CA VAL A 139 -35.24 26.48 3.94
C VAL A 139 -33.94 26.03 3.28
N GLN A 140 -32.82 26.08 4.02
CA GLN A 140 -31.53 25.58 3.55
C GLN A 140 -31.58 24.07 3.28
N HIS A 141 -32.23 23.30 4.16
CA HIS A 141 -32.47 21.88 3.97
C HIS A 141 -33.34 21.59 2.74
N LEU A 142 -34.43 22.33 2.54
CA LEU A 142 -35.32 22.14 1.38
C LEU A 142 -34.64 22.52 0.06
N LEU A 143 -33.83 23.58 0.04
CA LEU A 143 -33.03 23.97 -1.12
C LEU A 143 -31.88 22.97 -1.39
N ALA A 144 -31.22 22.48 -0.34
CA ALA A 144 -30.19 21.45 -0.46
C ALA A 144 -30.78 20.13 -0.99
N ILE A 145 -31.95 19.75 -0.50
CA ILE A 145 -32.73 18.61 -1.00
C ILE A 145 -33.09 18.84 -2.47
N GLY A 146 -33.62 20.02 -2.83
CA GLY A 146 -33.87 20.48 -4.20
C GLY A 146 -32.67 20.36 -5.15
N ALA A 147 -31.49 20.79 -4.68
CA ALA A 147 -30.23 20.73 -5.43
C ALA A 147 -29.73 19.29 -5.65
N LEU A 148 -29.97 18.39 -4.68
CA LEU A 148 -29.59 16.98 -4.76
C LEU A 148 -30.44 16.19 -5.78
N PHE A 149 -31.68 16.60 -6.07
CA PHE A 149 -32.52 15.93 -7.09
C PHE A 149 -31.98 16.06 -8.52
N GLY A 150 -31.04 16.97 -8.78
CA GLY A 150 -30.32 17.02 -10.06
C GLY A 150 -29.40 15.82 -10.32
N SER A 151 -29.08 15.02 -9.28
CA SER A 151 -28.06 13.96 -9.31
C SER A 151 -28.59 12.54 -9.58
N GLY A 152 -29.90 12.35 -9.73
CA GLY A 152 -30.48 11.06 -10.15
C GLY A 152 -30.64 9.99 -9.07
N ARG A 153 -30.39 10.31 -7.79
CA ARG A 153 -30.71 9.44 -6.63
C ARG A 153 -31.78 10.08 -5.76
N ASN A 154 -32.72 9.28 -5.25
CA ASN A 154 -33.78 9.71 -4.36
C ASN A 154 -33.22 10.11 -2.97
N PRO A 155 -33.27 11.39 -2.56
CA PRO A 155 -32.76 11.86 -1.27
C PRO A 155 -33.45 11.22 -0.06
N VAL A 156 -34.71 10.80 -0.20
CA VAL A 156 -35.45 10.11 0.87
C VAL A 156 -34.82 8.74 1.13
N ASP A 157 -34.41 8.03 0.09
CA ASP A 157 -33.78 6.72 0.22
C ASP A 157 -32.36 6.85 0.81
N ILE A 158 -31.61 7.89 0.42
CA ILE A 158 -30.30 8.22 1.02
C ILE A 158 -30.45 8.51 2.51
N LEU A 159 -31.42 9.35 2.90
CA LEU A 159 -31.67 9.66 4.31
C LEU A 159 -32.12 8.44 5.10
N ARG A 160 -32.93 7.57 4.49
CA ARG A 160 -33.40 6.33 5.12
C ARG A 160 -32.24 5.33 5.30
N GLU A 161 -31.34 5.23 4.32
CA GLU A 161 -30.12 4.43 4.36
C GLU A 161 -29.17 4.93 5.45
N LEU A 162 -28.86 6.24 5.47
CA LEU A 162 -28.05 6.85 6.53
C LEU A 162 -28.65 6.65 7.92
N LYS A 163 -29.97 6.79 8.05
CA LYS A 163 -30.65 6.58 9.33
C LYS A 163 -30.58 5.11 9.76
N ARG A 164 -30.70 4.17 8.82
CA ARG A 164 -30.60 2.73 9.08
C ARG A 164 -29.17 2.32 9.48
N GLU A 165 -28.17 2.88 8.82
CA GLU A 165 -26.75 2.72 9.19
C GLU A 165 -26.48 3.33 10.56
N GLY A 166 -26.94 4.56 10.80
CA GLY A 166 -26.82 5.25 12.08
C GLY A 166 -27.48 4.48 13.23
N GLU A 167 -28.68 3.95 13.03
CA GLU A 167 -29.36 3.09 14.01
C GLU A 167 -28.64 1.75 14.22
N GLY A 168 -28.06 1.17 13.17
CA GLY A 168 -27.21 -0.03 13.29
C GLY A 168 -25.95 0.22 14.14
N ILE A 169 -25.39 1.42 14.03
CA ILE A 169 -24.21 1.86 14.79
C ILE A 169 -24.59 2.30 16.22
N TRP A 170 -25.78 2.83 16.47
CA TRP A 170 -26.12 3.43 17.78
C TRP A 170 -27.18 2.69 18.61
N ARG A 171 -27.70 1.54 18.14
CA ARG A 171 -28.56 0.71 18.98
C ARG A 171 -27.79 0.20 20.20
N LYS A 172 -28.28 0.50 21.41
CA LYS A 172 -27.72 0.06 22.70
C LYS A 172 -27.24 -1.39 22.69
N ARG A 173 -28.05 -2.33 22.16
CA ARG A 173 -27.68 -3.75 22.02
C ARG A 173 -26.46 -3.99 21.11
N ALA A 174 -26.32 -3.27 20.00
CA ALA A 174 -25.18 -3.40 19.09
C ALA A 174 -23.90 -2.73 19.64
N GLN A 175 -24.06 -1.71 20.47
CA GLN A 175 -22.98 -1.10 21.23
C GLN A 175 -22.51 -2.04 22.35
N ASP A 176 -23.43 -2.63 23.11
CA ASP A 176 -23.12 -3.61 24.17
C ASP A 176 -22.37 -4.84 23.63
N VAL A 177 -22.77 -5.36 22.45
CA VAL A 177 -22.10 -6.48 21.80
C VAL A 177 -20.69 -6.09 21.36
N ARG A 178 -20.51 -4.93 20.69
CA ARG A 178 -19.18 -4.49 20.22
C ARG A 178 -18.24 -4.18 21.37
N VAL A 179 -18.72 -3.54 22.43
CA VAL A 179 -17.94 -3.29 23.65
C VAL A 179 -17.52 -4.61 24.29
N ARG A 180 -18.41 -5.60 24.36
CA ARG A 180 -18.09 -6.93 24.90
C ARG A 180 -17.07 -7.68 24.04
N VAL A 181 -17.16 -7.58 22.72
CA VAL A 181 -16.17 -8.15 21.79
C VAL A 181 -14.82 -7.47 21.94
N ALA A 182 -14.79 -6.14 22.03
CA ALA A 182 -13.56 -5.38 22.25
C ALA A 182 -12.91 -5.70 23.61
N ASP A 183 -13.71 -5.81 24.68
CA ASP A 183 -13.23 -6.20 26.01
C ASP A 183 -12.63 -7.62 26.01
N GLN A 184 -13.29 -8.58 25.33
CA GLN A 184 -12.73 -9.91 25.14
C GLN A 184 -11.42 -9.91 24.34
N ALA A 185 -11.32 -9.10 23.29
CA ALA A 185 -10.09 -8.97 22.50
C ALA A 185 -8.94 -8.41 23.35
N VAL A 186 -9.20 -7.37 24.15
CA VAL A 186 -8.21 -6.78 25.07
C VAL A 186 -7.77 -7.79 26.12
N LYS A 187 -8.70 -8.56 26.71
CA LYS A 187 -8.37 -9.62 27.67
C LYS A 187 -7.48 -10.70 27.06
N ARG A 188 -7.78 -11.16 25.84
CA ARG A 188 -6.95 -12.13 25.12
C ARG A 188 -5.56 -11.58 24.82
N ALA A 189 -5.46 -10.34 24.34
CA ALA A 189 -4.18 -9.70 24.06
C ALA A 189 -3.31 -9.56 25.32
N ARG A 190 -3.91 -9.19 26.46
CA ARG A 190 -3.20 -9.12 27.74
C ARG A 190 -2.71 -10.48 28.22
N ALA A 191 -3.51 -11.53 28.09
CA ALA A 191 -3.11 -12.89 28.45
C ALA A 191 -1.94 -13.39 27.57
N ALA A 192 -2.01 -13.15 26.26
CA ALA A 192 -0.92 -13.49 25.34
C ALA A 192 0.37 -12.74 25.67
N LEU A 193 0.28 -11.44 25.99
CA LEU A 193 1.44 -10.64 26.41
C LEU A 193 2.05 -11.14 27.72
N ALA A 194 1.23 -11.53 28.69
CA ALA A 194 1.71 -12.09 29.95
C ALA A 194 2.50 -13.39 29.73
N LYS A 195 1.96 -14.31 28.90
CA LYS A 195 2.62 -15.55 28.55
C LYS A 195 3.94 -15.32 27.81
N ALA A 196 3.96 -14.42 26.82
CA ALA A 196 5.19 -14.09 26.09
C ALA A 196 6.27 -13.47 26.99
N ARG A 197 5.87 -12.67 27.99
CA ARG A 197 6.80 -12.13 28.99
C ARG A 197 7.39 -13.21 29.90
N GLU A 198 6.58 -14.17 30.33
CA GLU A 198 7.03 -15.30 31.13
C GLU A 198 8.02 -16.18 30.35
N GLU A 199 7.72 -16.46 29.08
CA GLU A 199 8.63 -17.18 28.17
C GLU A 199 9.93 -16.39 27.96
N ALA A 200 9.88 -15.05 27.82
CA ALA A 200 11.06 -14.20 27.67
C ALA A 200 12.01 -14.24 28.89
N VAL A 201 11.48 -14.39 30.11
CA VAL A 201 12.31 -14.58 31.33
C VAL A 201 13.02 -15.94 31.29
N GLY A 202 12.39 -16.96 30.70
CA GLY A 202 13.04 -18.25 30.45
C GLY A 202 14.25 -18.13 29.50
N TYR A 203 14.14 -17.29 28.46
CA TYR A 203 15.23 -17.04 27.52
C TYR A 203 16.44 -16.37 28.18
N THR A 204 16.24 -15.41 29.10
CA THR A 204 17.38 -14.77 29.79
C THR A 204 18.18 -15.76 30.63
N LEU A 205 17.51 -16.72 31.31
CA LEU A 205 18.19 -17.77 32.07
C LEU A 205 18.97 -18.73 31.15
N LEU A 206 18.41 -19.06 29.98
CA LEU A 206 19.08 -19.92 29.00
C LEU A 206 20.31 -19.24 28.40
N ASP A 207 20.23 -17.93 28.09
CA ASP A 207 21.38 -17.15 27.59
C ASP A 207 22.51 -17.10 28.62
N GLU A 208 22.19 -16.84 29.90
CA GLU A 208 23.16 -16.89 30.99
C GLU A 208 23.81 -18.28 31.10
N ARG A 209 23.02 -19.35 30.94
CA ARG A 209 23.53 -20.72 30.98
C ARG A 209 24.43 -21.04 29.79
N VAL A 210 24.07 -20.58 28.59
CA VAL A 210 24.90 -20.74 27.37
C VAL A 210 26.21 -19.97 27.52
N ALA A 211 26.18 -18.74 28.03
CA ALA A 211 27.38 -17.94 28.30
C ALA A 211 28.30 -18.64 29.31
N ALA A 212 27.75 -19.15 30.41
CA ALA A 212 28.52 -19.88 31.43
C ALA A 212 29.13 -21.18 30.89
N LEU A 213 28.37 -21.96 30.11
CA LEU A 213 28.88 -23.18 29.49
C LEU A 213 29.96 -22.89 28.44
N THR A 214 29.80 -21.83 27.65
CA THR A 214 30.81 -21.40 26.67
C THR A 214 32.11 -20.99 27.35
N ALA A 215 32.02 -20.20 28.43
CA ALA A 215 33.19 -19.82 29.22
C ALA A 215 33.91 -21.04 29.84
N SER A 216 33.15 -22.03 30.30
CA SER A 216 33.68 -23.30 30.82
C SER A 216 34.40 -24.12 29.74
N ILE A 217 33.80 -24.22 28.54
CA ILE A 217 34.41 -24.89 27.39
C ILE A 217 35.73 -24.20 27.00
N ASP A 218 35.75 -22.87 26.95
CA ASP A 218 36.96 -22.13 26.60
C ASP A 218 38.05 -22.26 27.67
N ALA A 219 37.68 -22.29 28.95
CA ALA A 219 38.63 -22.58 30.03
C ALA A 219 39.22 -23.99 29.90
N ALA A 220 38.39 -25.00 29.65
CA ALA A 220 38.84 -26.37 29.44
C ALA A 220 39.74 -26.52 28.21
N ARG A 221 39.44 -25.81 27.10
CA ARG A 221 40.29 -25.77 25.91
C ARG A 221 41.66 -25.16 26.20
N ARG A 222 41.69 -24.01 26.87
CA ARG A 222 42.96 -23.36 27.28
C ARG A 222 43.80 -24.28 28.15
N GLU A 223 43.17 -25.00 29.08
CA GLU A 223 43.89 -25.93 29.95
C GLU A 223 44.43 -27.14 29.18
N ARG A 224 43.64 -27.70 28.26
CA ARG A 224 44.10 -28.76 27.36
C ARG A 224 45.32 -28.31 26.56
N ASP A 225 45.27 -27.12 25.96
CA ASP A 225 46.36 -26.62 25.11
C ASP A 225 47.65 -26.42 25.92
N ARG A 226 47.55 -25.91 27.16
CA ARG A 226 48.69 -25.82 28.09
C ARG A 226 49.28 -27.19 28.43
N LEU A 227 48.42 -28.18 28.72
CA LEU A 227 48.87 -29.54 29.03
C LEU A 227 49.52 -30.20 27.81
N ASP A 228 49.03 -29.92 26.60
CA ASP A 228 49.64 -30.39 25.37
C ASP A 228 51.03 -29.76 25.12
N ASP A 229 51.20 -28.47 25.41
CA ASP A 229 52.50 -27.80 25.38
C ASP A 229 53.49 -28.41 26.38
N ALA A 230 53.07 -28.56 27.63
CA ALA A 230 53.89 -29.19 28.66
C ALA A 230 54.28 -30.63 28.28
N ARG A 231 53.34 -31.38 27.68
CA ARG A 231 53.60 -32.74 27.17
C ARG A 231 54.60 -32.73 26.01
N ARG A 232 54.53 -31.75 25.11
CA ARG A 232 55.49 -31.58 24.00
C ARG A 232 56.89 -31.28 24.54
N ASP A 233 57.01 -30.37 25.49
CA ASP A 233 58.28 -30.03 26.13
C ASP A 233 58.89 -31.21 26.89
N ALA A 234 58.08 -31.92 27.69
CA ALA A 234 58.52 -33.13 28.40
C ALA A 234 59.02 -34.20 27.42
N ARG A 235 58.33 -34.41 26.30
CA ARG A 235 58.79 -35.34 25.24
C ARG A 235 60.09 -34.88 24.60
N ARG A 236 60.28 -33.58 24.37
CA ARG A 236 61.55 -33.04 23.83
C ARG A 236 62.70 -33.30 24.78
N VAL A 237 62.52 -33.00 26.08
CA VAL A 237 63.54 -33.27 27.11
C VAL A 237 63.85 -34.76 27.18
N ALA A 238 62.83 -35.62 27.25
CA ALA A 238 63.00 -37.07 27.32
C ALA A 238 63.79 -37.64 26.12
N LYS A 239 63.56 -37.11 24.91
CA LYS A 239 64.35 -37.48 23.71
C LYS A 239 65.83 -37.08 23.80
N SER A 240 66.15 -36.00 24.51
CA SER A 240 67.53 -35.51 24.66
C SER A 240 68.29 -36.19 25.80
N VAL A 241 67.60 -36.84 26.74
CA VAL A 241 68.22 -37.51 27.91
C VAL A 241 69.29 -38.55 27.49
N PRO A 242 69.04 -39.46 26.54
CA PRO A 242 70.06 -40.45 26.15
C PRO A 242 71.32 -39.80 25.56
N ALA A 243 71.17 -38.76 24.74
CA ALA A 243 72.30 -38.02 24.18
C ALA A 243 73.10 -37.31 25.27
N TRP A 244 72.43 -36.70 26.25
CA TRP A 244 73.09 -36.09 27.40
C TRP A 244 73.82 -37.12 28.29
N GLN A 245 73.21 -38.29 28.54
CA GLN A 245 73.85 -39.38 29.26
C GLN A 245 75.08 -39.89 28.52
N THR A 246 75.00 -40.04 27.19
CA THR A 246 76.12 -40.46 26.33
C THR A 246 77.23 -39.42 26.35
N TRP A 247 76.90 -38.14 26.17
CA TRP A 247 77.86 -37.05 26.28
C TRP A 247 78.56 -37.08 27.64
N ARG A 248 77.80 -37.14 28.74
CA ARG A 248 78.38 -37.16 30.10
C ARG A 248 79.29 -38.37 30.34
N ALA A 249 78.91 -39.55 29.84
CA ALA A 249 79.75 -40.75 29.92
C ALA A 249 81.05 -40.57 29.12
N LEU A 250 80.97 -40.06 27.89
CA LEU A 250 82.14 -39.77 27.06
C LEU A 250 83.04 -38.69 27.68
N THR A 251 82.47 -37.65 28.31
CA THR A 251 83.27 -36.62 28.99
C THR A 251 83.99 -37.17 30.22
N ALA A 252 83.33 -38.07 30.97
CA ALA A 252 83.95 -38.75 32.11
C ALA A 252 85.07 -39.70 31.65
N ASP A 253 84.80 -40.51 30.61
CA ASP A 253 85.77 -41.41 30.00
C ASP A 253 86.97 -40.67 29.40
N LEU A 254 86.73 -39.52 28.74
CA LEU A 254 87.80 -38.64 28.26
C LEU A 254 88.62 -38.07 29.41
N ALA A 255 88.00 -37.66 30.52
CA ALA A 255 88.72 -37.15 31.69
C ALA A 255 89.55 -38.23 32.40
N GLU A 256 89.15 -39.50 32.31
CA GLU A 256 89.86 -40.64 32.90
C GLU A 256 90.96 -41.18 31.97
N THR A 257 90.67 -41.29 30.67
CA THR A 257 91.61 -41.79 29.65
C THR A 257 92.67 -40.77 29.31
N VAL A 258 92.31 -39.50 29.33
CA VAL A 258 93.19 -38.38 29.01
C VAL A 258 93.48 -37.65 30.32
N GLY A 259 94.44 -38.18 31.09
CA GLY A 259 95.06 -37.43 32.18
C GLY A 259 95.66 -36.09 31.69
N ASP A 260 96.24 -35.30 32.62
CA ASP A 260 96.71 -33.92 32.41
C ASP A 260 97.18 -33.65 30.97
N LEU A 261 96.28 -33.09 30.17
CA LEU A 261 96.53 -32.78 28.77
C LEU A 261 97.70 -31.82 28.73
N THR A 262 98.84 -32.25 28.17
CA THR A 262 99.89 -31.30 27.79
C THR A 262 99.23 -30.30 26.85
N PRO A 263 99.23 -28.99 27.17
CA PRO A 263 98.62 -27.99 26.31
C PRO A 263 99.21 -28.16 24.91
N LEU A 264 98.35 -28.32 23.90
CA LEU A 264 98.79 -28.32 22.51
C LEU A 264 99.74 -27.13 22.32
N PRO A 265 100.95 -27.31 21.75
CA PRO A 265 101.88 -26.22 21.52
C PRO A 265 101.11 -25.05 20.87
N LEU A 266 101.34 -23.81 21.31
CA LEU A 266 100.58 -22.62 20.87
C LEU A 266 100.46 -22.55 19.33
N GLU A 267 101.50 -22.97 18.62
CA GLU A 267 101.57 -23.07 17.16
C GLU A 267 100.49 -24.01 16.55
N THR A 268 100.00 -24.99 17.31
CA THR A 268 98.97 -25.95 16.87
C THR A 268 97.60 -25.28 16.76
N ARG A 269 97.26 -24.36 17.67
CA ARG A 269 96.01 -23.58 17.56
C ARG A 269 96.01 -22.70 16.32
N GLU A 270 97.14 -22.08 16.02
CA GLU A 270 97.30 -21.26 14.82
C GLU A 270 97.23 -22.11 13.55
N ARG A 271 97.86 -23.29 13.53
CA ARG A 271 97.77 -24.24 12.42
C ARG A 271 96.35 -24.74 12.19
N VAL A 272 95.61 -25.06 13.25
CA VAL A 272 94.21 -25.50 13.17
C VAL A 272 93.31 -24.37 12.70
N SER A 273 93.45 -23.17 13.25
CA SER A 273 92.69 -21.99 12.83
C SER A 273 92.95 -21.66 11.35
N ARG A 274 94.20 -21.71 10.92
CA ARG A 274 94.59 -21.51 9.51
C ARG A 274 93.97 -22.58 8.61
N ALA A 275 94.06 -23.86 8.99
CA ALA A 275 93.47 -24.96 8.22
C ALA A 275 91.93 -24.88 8.16
N GLN A 276 91.28 -24.42 9.24
CA GLN A 276 89.83 -24.18 9.27
C GLN A 276 89.44 -23.02 8.35
N GLY A 277 90.17 -21.90 8.41
CA GLY A 277 89.97 -20.78 7.50
C GLY A 277 90.20 -21.14 6.03
N GLU A 278 91.24 -21.94 5.74
CA GLU A 278 91.50 -22.47 4.39
C GLU A 278 90.38 -23.39 3.91
N ALA A 279 89.84 -24.24 4.79
CA ALA A 279 88.71 -25.13 4.47
C ALA A 279 87.41 -24.35 4.25
N GLU A 280 87.12 -23.32 5.04
CA GLU A 280 85.95 -22.44 4.86
C GLU A 280 86.07 -21.64 3.55
N ALA A 281 87.25 -21.06 3.27
CA ALA A 281 87.51 -20.37 2.01
C ALA A 281 87.44 -21.30 0.80
N ALA A 282 87.89 -22.55 0.92
CA ALA A 282 87.74 -23.56 -0.12
C ALA A 282 86.26 -23.93 -0.36
N ARG A 283 85.46 -24.06 0.70
CA ARG A 283 84.01 -24.31 0.60
C ARG A 283 83.26 -23.15 -0.03
N ALA A 284 83.58 -21.92 0.35
CA ALA A 284 82.99 -20.72 -0.25
C ALA A 284 83.28 -20.66 -1.76
N ARG A 285 84.55 -20.86 -2.16
CA ARG A 285 84.94 -20.93 -3.58
C ARG A 285 84.26 -22.07 -4.33
N ALA A 286 84.06 -23.22 -3.69
CA ALA A 286 83.34 -24.34 -4.31
C ALA A 286 81.85 -24.02 -4.51
N CYS A 287 81.22 -23.28 -3.59
CA CYS A 287 79.84 -22.84 -3.72
C CYS A 287 79.70 -21.82 -4.87
N GLU A 288 80.57 -20.81 -4.90
CA GLU A 288 80.58 -19.78 -5.95
C GLU A 288 80.80 -20.40 -7.33
N ALA A 289 81.76 -21.33 -7.46
CA ALA A 289 81.99 -22.06 -8.70
C ALA A 289 80.80 -22.96 -9.11
N ALA A 290 80.05 -23.49 -8.15
CA ALA A 290 78.85 -24.27 -8.43
C ALA A 290 77.70 -23.38 -8.95
N ASP A 291 77.54 -22.18 -8.38
CA ASP A 291 76.55 -21.18 -8.81
C ASP A 291 76.89 -20.63 -10.20
N ASP A 292 78.17 -20.34 -10.47
CA ASP A 292 78.65 -19.93 -11.80
C ASP A 292 78.39 -21.02 -12.85
N LEU A 293 78.66 -22.28 -12.50
CA LEU A 293 78.40 -23.42 -13.38
C LEU A 293 76.91 -23.61 -13.66
N ALA A 294 76.05 -23.39 -12.66
CA ALA A 294 74.61 -23.42 -12.84
C ALA A 294 74.15 -22.31 -13.80
N SER A 295 74.62 -21.09 -13.58
CA SER A 295 74.31 -19.92 -14.42
C SER A 295 74.80 -20.11 -15.87
N ALA A 296 76.01 -20.65 -16.07
CA ALA A 296 76.54 -20.96 -17.40
C ALA A 296 75.73 -22.05 -18.13
N ARG A 297 75.22 -23.05 -17.40
CA ARG A 297 74.34 -24.10 -17.97
C ARG A 297 72.99 -23.53 -18.39
N GLU A 298 72.40 -22.65 -17.59
CA GLU A 298 71.16 -21.95 -17.94
C GLU A 298 71.37 -21.07 -19.18
N ALA A 299 72.44 -20.28 -19.21
CA ALA A 299 72.77 -19.46 -20.37
C ALA A 299 72.94 -20.30 -21.64
N ARG A 300 73.63 -21.46 -21.55
CA ARG A 300 73.75 -22.39 -22.69
C ARG A 300 72.40 -22.98 -23.12
N ALA A 301 71.53 -23.34 -22.17
CA ALA A 301 70.21 -23.88 -22.48
C ALA A 301 69.27 -22.83 -23.10
N ALA A 302 69.46 -21.55 -22.78
CA ALA A 302 68.71 -20.43 -23.35
C ALA A 302 69.14 -20.04 -24.77
N VAL A 303 70.28 -20.56 -25.26
CA VAL A 303 70.68 -20.36 -26.66
C VAL A 303 69.76 -21.18 -27.56
N VAL A 304 68.79 -20.51 -28.18
CA VAL A 304 67.95 -21.09 -29.24
C VAL A 304 68.77 -21.08 -30.52
N VAL A 305 69.14 -22.27 -30.98
CA VAL A 305 69.86 -22.47 -32.23
C VAL A 305 68.88 -22.39 -33.40
N ASP A 306 69.07 -21.45 -34.31
CA ASP A 306 68.28 -21.36 -35.54
C ASP A 306 68.74 -22.45 -36.52
N GLU A 307 68.02 -23.57 -36.56
CA GLU A 307 68.34 -24.72 -37.42
C GLU A 307 68.30 -24.37 -38.92
N ALA A 308 67.57 -23.33 -39.33
CA ALA A 308 67.51 -22.91 -40.73
C ALA A 308 68.81 -22.20 -41.17
N LEU A 309 69.43 -21.43 -40.28
CA LEU A 309 70.73 -20.78 -40.53
C LEU A 309 71.89 -21.79 -40.51
N LEU A 310 71.79 -22.82 -39.65
CA LEU A 310 72.79 -23.90 -39.55
C LEU A 310 72.79 -24.84 -40.76
N ALA A 311 71.64 -25.09 -41.36
CA ALA A 311 71.54 -25.90 -42.58
C ALA A 311 72.20 -25.21 -43.80
N GLN A 312 72.15 -23.87 -43.89
CA GLN A 312 72.79 -23.12 -44.98
C GLN A 312 74.31 -22.99 -44.83
N ALA A 313 74.85 -23.13 -43.62
CA ALA A 313 76.30 -23.09 -43.38
C ALA A 313 77.03 -24.37 -43.82
N ALA A 314 76.31 -25.46 -44.11
CA ALA A 314 76.90 -26.72 -44.60
C ALA A 314 77.05 -26.76 -46.14
N GLU A 315 76.56 -25.75 -46.86
CA GLU A 315 76.68 -25.62 -48.33
C GLU A 315 77.73 -24.56 -48.78
N ILE A 316 78.61 -24.11 -47.88
CA ILE A 316 79.80 -23.27 -48.16
C ILE A 316 81.05 -24.06 -47.81
#